data_AF-A0A7E6FFU2-F1
#
_entry.id   AF-A0A7E6FFU2-F1
#
_cell.length_a   1.000
_cell.length_b   1.000
_cell.length_c   1.000
_cell.angle_alpha   90.00
_cell.angle_beta   90.00
_cell.angle_gamma   90.00
#
_symmetry.space_group_name_H-M   'P 1'
#
loop_
_entity.id
_entity.type
_entity.pdbx_description
1 polymer ?
#
loop_
_entity_poly.entity_id
_entity_poly.type
_entity_poly.pdbx_seq_one_letter_code
_entity_poly.pdbx_strand_id
1 'polypeptide(L)'
;MSETEGKLPKDEPPKDKSPDKSPDKSPDKSPDKSPDRVFHDAIHGSMQFSPICVDIINTVQFQRLRNIKQLGLCYYVYPSASHNRFEHCLGTCHLAGKMIRHLKQQNPDLEISDEDILCVEIAGLCHDLGHAPFSHVFQEIINECRNGDEKWEHEVASCEMLEHLFKKNPHIKVKRDEIEFIKGLITGKPIKTEEQKFEKEKNVLITGESKKTEKKNLRRKKQFFYQIVNNADYNIDVDKWDYLARDSHLLGIGTSFDHERMLKMSKVIDGKICYRDKTLKNFYDMFYSRYRLHNTVYQHKTVLLLNKLLGKALKSADEHLKIFKRVENMEEFTYFTDSILEEILKNKGNQSLKDSEKKLGDYNQPVF
;
A
#
# COMPACT_ATOMS: atom_id res chain seq x y z
N MET A 1 -55.45 -23.62 48.79
CA MET A 1 -56.93 -23.61 48.74
C MET A 1 -57.35 -22.44 47.87
N SER A 2 -58.25 -22.74 46.93
CA SER A 2 -59.03 -21.88 46.02
C SER A 2 -58.31 -21.00 44.98
N GLU A 3 -58.40 -21.51 43.75
CA GLU A 3 -58.40 -20.88 42.43
C GLU A 3 -59.36 -19.68 42.32
N THR A 4 -59.06 -18.75 41.41
CA THR A 4 -60.04 -18.25 40.42
C THR A 4 -59.30 -17.70 39.20
N GLU A 5 -59.70 -18.20 38.03
CA GLU A 5 -59.19 -17.88 36.68
C GLU A 5 -59.76 -16.56 36.13
N GLY A 6 -58.99 -15.87 35.28
CA GLY A 6 -59.46 -14.75 34.45
C GLY A 6 -58.87 -14.84 33.04
N LYS A 7 -59.71 -15.14 32.04
CA LYS A 7 -59.37 -15.30 30.62
C LYS A 7 -59.27 -13.97 29.87
N LEU A 8 -58.30 -13.89 28.95
CA LEU A 8 -58.06 -12.86 27.92
C LEU A 8 -59.11 -12.87 26.79
N PRO A 9 -59.38 -11.73 26.12
CA PRO A 9 -59.93 -11.71 24.77
C PRO A 9 -58.83 -11.65 23.70
N LYS A 10 -59.12 -12.28 22.56
CA LYS A 10 -58.31 -12.39 21.33
C LYS A 10 -58.76 -11.32 20.33
N ASP A 11 -57.82 -10.60 19.71
CA ASP A 11 -58.09 -9.76 18.53
C ASP A 11 -57.52 -10.43 17.26
N GLU A 12 -58.39 -10.64 16.27
CA GLU A 12 -58.07 -11.07 14.90
C GLU A 12 -57.85 -9.86 13.96
N PRO A 13 -57.04 -9.97 12.90
CA PRO A 13 -56.71 -8.85 12.00
C PRO A 13 -57.67 -8.76 10.80
N PRO A 14 -57.89 -7.57 10.20
CA PRO A 14 -58.64 -7.45 8.95
C PRO A 14 -57.76 -7.63 7.70
N LYS A 15 -58.33 -8.33 6.71
CA LYS A 15 -57.78 -8.62 5.37
C LYS A 15 -58.06 -7.49 4.35
N ASP A 16 -56.99 -7.06 3.70
CA ASP A 16 -56.76 -6.81 2.25
C ASP A 16 -57.87 -6.25 1.33
N LYS A 17 -57.55 -5.13 0.64
CA LYS A 17 -57.94 -4.82 -0.77
C LYS A 17 -56.87 -3.96 -1.46
N SER A 18 -56.30 -4.50 -2.54
CA SER A 18 -55.47 -3.84 -3.57
C SER A 18 -56.34 -3.43 -4.79
N PRO A 19 -55.82 -2.91 -5.94
CA PRO A 19 -54.53 -2.28 -6.26
C PRO A 19 -54.68 -0.92 -7.02
N ASP A 20 -53.62 -0.10 -7.07
CA ASP A 20 -53.46 0.91 -8.12
C ASP A 20 -52.14 0.67 -8.88
N LYS A 21 -52.23 0.61 -10.21
CA LYS A 21 -51.15 0.28 -11.14
C LYS A 21 -50.77 1.54 -11.91
N SER A 22 -49.58 2.08 -11.68
CA SER A 22 -48.92 3.03 -12.58
C SER A 22 -47.58 2.45 -13.07
N PRO A 23 -47.18 2.71 -14.32
CA PRO A 23 -46.29 1.84 -15.08
C PRO A 23 -44.81 2.00 -14.69
N ASP A 24 -44.18 0.84 -14.58
CA ASP A 24 -42.76 0.60 -14.41
C ASP A 24 -41.95 1.25 -15.54
N LYS A 25 -41.22 2.32 -15.22
CA LYS A 25 -40.10 2.82 -16.02
C LYS A 25 -38.84 2.27 -15.40
N SER A 26 -38.32 1.19 -15.99
CA SER A 26 -37.01 0.65 -15.69
C SER A 26 -35.92 1.72 -15.93
N PRO A 27 -35.10 2.07 -14.93
CA PRO A 27 -33.87 2.80 -15.20
C PRO A 27 -32.84 1.81 -15.74
N ASP A 28 -32.35 2.14 -16.92
CA ASP A 28 -31.19 1.58 -17.59
C ASP A 28 -30.03 1.37 -16.60
N LYS A 29 -29.67 0.10 -16.34
CA LYS A 29 -28.58 -0.27 -15.44
C LYS A 29 -27.25 -0.09 -16.16
N SER A 30 -26.69 1.13 -16.09
CA SER A 30 -25.24 1.28 -16.17
C SER A 30 -24.58 0.47 -15.05
N PRO A 31 -23.39 -0.13 -15.24
CA PRO A 31 -22.72 -0.87 -14.17
C PRO A 31 -22.44 0.10 -13.01
N ASP A 32 -23.11 -0.13 -11.89
CA ASP A 32 -23.16 0.74 -10.73
C ASP A 32 -21.75 0.85 -10.12
N LYS A 33 -21.13 2.02 -10.23
CA LYS A 33 -19.87 2.30 -9.55
C LYS A 33 -20.16 2.29 -8.04
N SER A 34 -19.34 1.60 -7.26
CA SER A 34 -19.48 1.60 -5.80
C SER A 34 -19.50 3.05 -5.27
N PRO A 35 -20.38 3.43 -4.33
CA PRO A 35 -20.38 4.79 -3.80
C PRO A 35 -19.09 5.06 -3.03
N ASP A 36 -18.69 6.33 -2.92
CA ASP A 36 -17.60 6.76 -2.04
C ASP A 36 -17.80 6.15 -0.65
N ARG A 37 -16.74 5.51 -0.14
CA ARG A 37 -16.80 4.82 1.15
C ARG A 37 -15.88 5.49 2.16
N VAL A 38 -16.40 5.66 3.37
CA VAL A 38 -15.64 6.16 4.51
C VAL A 38 -15.10 4.98 5.31
N PHE A 39 -13.79 5.00 5.57
CA PHE A 39 -13.12 4.10 6.50
C PHE A 39 -12.63 4.91 7.69
N HIS A 40 -12.75 4.35 8.90
CA HIS A 40 -12.18 4.97 10.09
C HIS A 40 -10.82 4.34 10.40
N ASP A 41 -9.83 5.18 10.61
CA ASP A 41 -8.45 4.81 10.91
C ASP A 41 -7.97 5.51 12.18
N ALA A 42 -7.14 4.82 12.96
CA ALA A 42 -6.65 5.33 14.23
C ALA A 42 -5.72 6.56 14.10
N ILE A 43 -5.10 6.75 12.93
CA ILE A 43 -4.13 7.82 12.68
C ILE A 43 -4.82 9.01 12.02
N HIS A 44 -5.58 8.75 10.96
CA HIS A 44 -6.16 9.78 10.09
C HIS A 44 -7.63 10.09 10.37
N GLY A 45 -8.28 9.34 11.28
CA GLY A 45 -9.71 9.47 11.53
C GLY A 45 -10.53 8.97 10.34
N SER A 46 -11.49 9.77 9.89
CA SER A 46 -12.37 9.39 8.78
C SER A 46 -11.71 9.68 7.43
N MET A 47 -11.42 8.62 6.67
CA MET A 47 -10.84 8.68 5.34
C MET A 47 -11.88 8.31 4.27
N GLN A 48 -12.03 9.15 3.24
CA GLN A 48 -12.91 8.92 2.11
C GLN A 48 -12.10 8.41 0.90
N PHE A 49 -12.62 7.38 0.23
CA PHE A 49 -11.99 6.76 -0.94
C PHE A 49 -12.94 6.80 -2.14
N SER A 50 -12.37 7.05 -3.32
CA SER A 50 -13.10 7.02 -4.59
C SER A 50 -13.60 5.62 -4.93
N PRO A 51 -14.63 5.48 -5.80
CA PRO A 51 -15.22 4.18 -6.16
C PRO A 51 -14.19 3.16 -6.65
N ILE A 52 -13.27 3.62 -7.52
CA ILE A 52 -12.22 2.77 -8.09
C ILE A 52 -11.24 2.31 -7.00
N CYS A 53 -10.90 3.17 -6.05
CA CYS A 53 -10.06 2.76 -4.90
C CYS A 53 -10.79 1.73 -4.03
N VAL A 54 -12.10 1.90 -3.79
CA VAL A 54 -12.92 0.93 -3.05
C VAL A 54 -12.97 -0.42 -3.77
N ASP A 55 -13.13 -0.42 -5.09
CA ASP A 55 -13.12 -1.65 -5.88
C ASP A 55 -11.76 -2.36 -5.81
N ILE A 56 -10.64 -1.61 -5.90
CA ILE A 56 -9.28 -2.13 -5.69
C ILE A 56 -9.12 -2.72 -4.29
N ILE A 57 -9.56 -2.01 -3.26
CA ILE A 57 -9.50 -2.47 -1.86
C ILE A 57 -10.20 -3.83 -1.72
N ASN A 58 -11.33 -4.04 -2.41
CA ASN A 58 -12.13 -5.27 -2.30
C ASN A 58 -11.56 -6.46 -3.09
N THR A 59 -10.42 -6.31 -3.77
CA THR A 59 -9.77 -7.43 -4.48
C THR A 59 -8.99 -8.35 -3.53
N VAL A 60 -8.84 -9.62 -3.91
CA VAL A 60 -8.05 -10.59 -3.12
C VAL A 60 -6.59 -10.15 -3.02
N GLN A 61 -6.05 -9.58 -4.11
CA GLN A 61 -4.68 -9.05 -4.20
C GLN A 61 -4.42 -7.96 -3.14
N PHE A 62 -5.37 -7.06 -2.93
CA PHE A 62 -5.25 -6.02 -1.91
C PHE A 62 -5.56 -6.54 -0.50
N GLN A 63 -6.61 -7.35 -0.35
CA GLN A 63 -7.00 -7.94 0.95
C GLN A 63 -5.89 -8.83 1.54
N ARG A 64 -5.02 -9.41 0.70
CA ARG A 64 -3.80 -10.10 1.11
C ARG A 64 -2.97 -9.32 2.13
N LEU A 65 -2.88 -7.99 1.97
CA LEU A 65 -2.06 -7.12 2.82
C LEU A 65 -2.52 -7.11 4.29
N ARG A 66 -3.71 -7.63 4.61
CA ARG A 66 -4.17 -7.83 6.00
C ARG A 66 -3.37 -8.91 6.75
N ASN A 67 -2.67 -9.76 6.01
CA ASN A 67 -1.94 -10.91 6.55
C ASN A 67 -0.41 -10.72 6.43
N ILE A 68 0.05 -9.48 6.27
CA ILE A 68 1.48 -9.14 6.18
C ILE A 68 1.75 -8.02 7.15
N LYS A 69 2.48 -8.32 8.24
CA LYS A 69 2.81 -7.32 9.24
C LYS A 69 3.68 -6.22 8.64
N GLN A 70 3.33 -4.97 8.94
CA GLN A 70 4.09 -3.80 8.51
C GLN A 70 5.55 -3.90 8.96
N LEU A 71 5.75 -4.26 10.22
CA LEU A 71 7.05 -4.32 10.89
C LEU A 71 7.61 -5.74 11.01
N GLY A 72 7.06 -6.71 10.27
CA GLY A 72 7.51 -8.10 10.27
C GLY A 72 7.64 -8.69 11.68
N LEU A 73 8.85 -9.17 12.02
CA LEU A 73 9.11 -9.81 13.31
C LEU A 73 9.23 -8.84 14.50
N CYS A 74 9.13 -7.51 14.28
CA CYS A 74 9.08 -6.54 15.38
C CYS A 74 7.94 -6.84 16.36
N TYR A 75 6.83 -7.41 15.89
CA TYR A 75 5.70 -7.83 16.72
C TYR A 75 6.07 -8.72 17.90
N TYR A 76 7.12 -9.54 17.76
CA TYR A 76 7.57 -10.47 18.79
C TYR A 76 8.47 -9.84 19.85
N VAL A 77 8.80 -8.56 19.67
CA VAL A 77 9.52 -7.74 20.66
C VAL A 77 8.62 -6.59 21.14
N TYR A 78 7.78 -6.07 20.25
CA TYR A 78 6.85 -4.97 20.47
C TYR A 78 5.42 -5.48 20.18
N PRO A 79 4.69 -5.98 21.18
CA PRO A 79 3.38 -6.61 20.96
C PRO A 79 2.34 -5.70 20.29
N SER A 80 2.45 -4.38 20.46
CA SER A 80 1.56 -3.41 19.77
C SER A 80 1.94 -3.16 18.30
N ALA A 81 3.05 -3.71 17.81
CA ALA A 81 3.42 -3.73 16.39
C ALA A 81 2.59 -4.76 15.59
N SER A 82 1.29 -4.84 15.88
CA SER A 82 0.37 -5.84 15.34
C SER A 82 -0.28 -5.44 14.01
N HIS A 83 -0.05 -4.20 13.57
CA HIS A 83 -0.63 -3.64 12.37
C HIS A 83 0.03 -4.22 11.10
N ASN A 84 -0.74 -4.21 10.03
CA ASN A 84 -0.41 -4.79 8.74
C ASN A 84 -0.25 -3.72 7.66
N ARG A 85 0.30 -4.13 6.53
CA ARG A 85 0.46 -3.28 5.33
C ARG A 85 -0.87 -2.71 4.84
N PHE A 86 -1.98 -3.42 5.08
CA PHE A 86 -3.32 -3.00 4.64
C PHE A 86 -3.70 -1.58 5.11
N GLU A 87 -3.68 -1.33 6.42
CA GLU A 87 -4.05 -0.04 6.99
C GLU A 87 -3.03 1.06 6.66
N HIS A 88 -1.75 0.71 6.50
CA HIS A 88 -0.73 1.62 6.01
C HIS A 88 -1.04 2.10 4.58
N CYS A 89 -1.33 1.19 3.65
CA CYS A 89 -1.72 1.53 2.27
C CYS A 89 -2.95 2.44 2.21
N LEU A 90 -3.96 2.22 3.07
CA LEU A 90 -5.13 3.09 3.16
C LEU A 90 -4.74 4.51 3.59
N GLY A 91 -3.89 4.64 4.61
CA GLY A 91 -3.40 5.93 5.08
C GLY A 91 -2.52 6.65 4.05
N THR A 92 -1.62 5.92 3.36
CA THR A 92 -0.80 6.48 2.29
C THR A 92 -1.65 6.97 1.11
N CYS A 93 -2.68 6.22 0.71
CA CYS A 93 -3.66 6.66 -0.29
C CYS A 93 -4.37 7.95 0.13
N HIS A 94 -4.83 8.02 1.39
CA HIS A 94 -5.50 9.20 1.93
C HIS A 94 -4.58 10.44 1.88
N LEU A 95 -3.34 10.31 2.34
CA LEU A 95 -2.37 11.40 2.31
C LEU A 95 -1.96 11.79 0.89
N ALA A 96 -1.80 10.83 -0.02
CA ALA A 96 -1.53 11.08 -1.44
C ALA A 96 -2.64 11.95 -2.06
N GLY A 97 -3.90 11.57 -1.81
CA GLY A 97 -5.09 12.30 -2.24
C GLY A 97 -5.18 13.71 -1.65
N LYS A 98 -4.85 13.89 -0.36
CA LYS A 98 -4.80 15.23 0.26
C LYS A 98 -3.70 16.09 -0.35
N MET A 99 -2.52 15.52 -0.55
CA MET A 99 -1.36 16.22 -1.09
C MET A 99 -1.63 16.73 -2.50
N ILE A 100 -2.10 15.86 -3.42
CA ILE A 100 -2.32 16.27 -4.81
C ILE A 100 -3.45 17.30 -4.95
N ARG A 101 -4.53 17.18 -4.17
CA ARG A 101 -5.62 18.17 -4.15
C ARG A 101 -5.15 19.52 -3.60
N HIS A 102 -4.32 19.53 -2.55
CA HIS A 102 -3.71 20.75 -2.04
C HIS A 102 -2.80 21.40 -3.08
N LEU A 103 -1.93 20.63 -3.75
CA LEU A 103 -1.06 21.16 -4.80
C LEU A 103 -1.88 21.72 -5.99
N LYS A 104 -2.97 21.07 -6.40
CA LYS A 104 -3.91 21.58 -7.41
C LYS A 104 -4.46 22.96 -7.02
N GLN A 105 -4.81 23.16 -5.75
CA GLN A 105 -5.30 24.44 -5.24
C GLN A 105 -4.20 25.52 -5.19
N GLN A 106 -2.98 25.17 -4.76
CA GLN A 106 -1.86 26.12 -4.63
C GLN A 106 -1.18 26.46 -5.96
N ASN A 107 -1.38 25.64 -6.99
CA ASN A 107 -0.77 25.78 -8.30
C ASN A 107 -1.79 25.60 -9.45
N PRO A 108 -2.74 26.54 -9.63
CA PRO A 108 -3.76 26.44 -10.68
C PRO A 108 -3.19 26.27 -12.10
N ASP A 109 -2.01 26.84 -12.37
CA ASP A 109 -1.33 26.80 -13.67
C ASP A 109 -0.77 25.42 -14.07
N LEU A 110 -0.81 24.43 -13.16
CA LEU A 110 -0.33 23.07 -13.43
C LEU A 110 -1.37 22.17 -14.11
N GLU A 111 -2.62 22.62 -14.24
CA GLU A 111 -3.70 21.88 -14.94
C GLU A 111 -3.81 20.42 -14.49
N ILE A 112 -3.80 20.17 -13.17
CA ILE A 112 -3.91 18.82 -12.59
C ILE A 112 -5.33 18.28 -12.81
N SER A 113 -5.48 17.24 -13.63
CA SER A 113 -6.77 16.65 -13.95
C SER A 113 -7.31 15.77 -12.81
N ASP A 114 -8.59 15.37 -12.89
CA ASP A 114 -9.14 14.44 -11.90
C ASP A 114 -8.62 13.01 -12.11
N GLU A 115 -8.25 12.65 -13.34
CA GLU A 115 -7.52 11.42 -13.66
C GLU A 115 -6.11 11.40 -13.04
N ASP A 116 -5.40 12.54 -13.07
CA ASP A 116 -4.09 12.66 -12.42
C ASP A 116 -4.22 12.44 -10.90
N ILE A 117 -5.26 13.01 -10.27
CA ILE A 117 -5.55 12.82 -8.85
C ILE A 117 -5.81 11.33 -8.55
N LEU A 118 -6.68 10.69 -9.33
CA LEU A 118 -7.01 9.29 -9.16
C LEU A 118 -5.77 8.39 -9.33
N CYS A 119 -4.90 8.67 -10.30
CA CYS A 119 -3.64 7.93 -10.47
C CYS A 119 -2.72 8.05 -9.24
N VAL A 120 -2.62 9.25 -8.64
CA VAL A 120 -1.84 9.47 -7.42
C VAL A 120 -2.43 8.72 -6.22
N GLU A 121 -3.75 8.71 -6.08
CA GLU A 121 -4.43 7.94 -5.04
C GLU A 121 -4.20 6.43 -5.20
N ILE A 122 -4.41 5.89 -6.41
CA ILE A 122 -4.17 4.47 -6.69
C ILE A 122 -2.70 4.12 -6.48
N ALA A 123 -1.75 4.98 -6.85
CA ALA A 123 -0.34 4.76 -6.56
C ALA A 123 -0.06 4.71 -5.05
N GLY A 124 -0.60 5.65 -4.27
CA GLY A 124 -0.49 5.63 -2.81
C GLY A 124 -1.13 4.38 -2.19
N LEU A 125 -2.27 3.93 -2.74
CA LEU A 125 -2.95 2.71 -2.31
C LEU A 125 -2.11 1.46 -2.61
N CYS A 126 -1.52 1.38 -3.80
CA CYS A 126 -0.95 0.14 -4.34
C CYS A 126 0.58 0.04 -4.22
N HIS A 127 1.26 1.05 -3.67
CA HIS A 127 2.74 1.09 -3.63
C HIS A 127 3.38 -0.11 -2.93
N ASP A 128 2.65 -0.74 -2.02
CA ASP A 128 3.11 -1.82 -1.14
C ASP A 128 2.50 -3.20 -1.46
N LEU A 129 1.78 -3.35 -2.58
CA LEU A 129 1.19 -4.63 -3.00
C LEU A 129 2.23 -5.76 -3.15
N GLY A 130 3.46 -5.38 -3.46
CA GLY A 130 4.59 -6.25 -3.73
C GLY A 130 5.31 -6.76 -2.50
N HIS A 131 4.93 -6.36 -1.28
CA HIS A 131 5.57 -6.89 -0.08
C HIS A 131 5.30 -8.39 0.07
N ALA A 132 6.37 -9.15 0.26
CA ALA A 132 6.33 -10.56 0.61
C ALA A 132 6.14 -10.74 2.14
N PRO A 133 5.98 -11.98 2.65
CA PRO A 133 5.86 -12.24 4.09
C PRO A 133 6.98 -11.60 4.89
N PHE A 134 6.68 -11.03 6.05
CA PHE A 134 7.65 -10.32 6.90
C PHE A 134 8.31 -9.11 6.24
N SER A 135 7.68 -8.53 5.21
CA SER A 135 8.05 -7.24 4.62
C SER A 135 9.52 -7.22 4.13
N HIS A 136 10.32 -6.23 4.53
CA HIS A 136 11.72 -6.08 4.10
C HIS A 136 12.60 -7.26 4.49
N VAL A 137 12.25 -8.02 5.54
CA VAL A 137 13.03 -9.18 5.98
C VAL A 137 13.10 -10.23 4.88
N PHE A 138 11.99 -10.52 4.20
CA PHE A 138 12.00 -11.48 3.09
C PHE A 138 12.77 -10.95 1.89
N GLN A 139 12.65 -9.66 1.57
CA GLN A 139 13.43 -9.03 0.50
C GLN A 139 14.94 -9.20 0.72
N GLU A 140 15.43 -9.00 1.95
CA GLU A 140 16.83 -9.24 2.29
C GLU A 140 17.20 -10.71 2.08
N ILE A 141 16.39 -11.64 2.61
CA ILE A 141 16.64 -13.08 2.54
C ILE A 141 16.69 -13.59 1.09
N ILE A 142 15.71 -13.22 0.24
CA ILE A 142 15.67 -13.68 -1.15
C ILE A 142 16.85 -13.13 -1.96
N ASN A 143 17.25 -11.88 -1.71
CA ASN A 143 18.39 -11.27 -2.39
C ASN A 143 19.73 -11.88 -1.94
N GLU A 144 19.86 -12.31 -0.68
CA GLU A 144 21.01 -13.13 -0.25
C GLU A 144 21.08 -14.48 -0.97
N CYS A 145 19.93 -15.08 -1.32
CA CYS A 145 19.88 -16.36 -2.02
C CYS A 145 20.20 -16.26 -3.51
N ARG A 146 19.93 -15.11 -4.14
CA ARG A 146 20.06 -14.89 -5.59
C ARG A 146 21.49 -14.65 -6.10
N ASN A 147 22.52 -14.64 -5.23
CA ASN A 147 23.96 -14.71 -5.58
C ASN A 147 24.42 -13.97 -6.87
N GLY A 148 23.93 -12.74 -7.12
CA GLY A 148 24.34 -11.91 -8.27
C GLY A 148 23.32 -11.79 -9.41
N ASP A 149 22.17 -12.46 -9.35
CA ASP A 149 21.03 -12.19 -10.22
C ASP A 149 20.42 -10.80 -9.95
N GLU A 150 19.48 -10.38 -10.80
CA GLU A 150 18.74 -9.12 -10.62
C GLU A 150 18.06 -9.10 -9.24
N LYS A 151 18.33 -8.01 -8.49
CA LYS A 151 17.75 -7.80 -7.15
C LYS A 151 16.23 -7.79 -7.25
N TRP A 152 15.61 -8.55 -6.36
CA TRP A 152 14.17 -8.49 -6.14
C TRP A 152 13.86 -7.28 -5.24
N GLU A 153 13.03 -6.39 -5.75
CA GLU A 153 12.58 -5.18 -5.06
C GLU A 153 11.05 -5.20 -4.98
N HIS A 154 10.50 -4.99 -3.78
CA HIS A 154 9.06 -5.00 -3.57
C HIS A 154 8.33 -3.94 -4.42
N GLU A 155 8.95 -2.82 -4.76
CA GLU A 155 8.35 -1.79 -5.62
C GLU A 155 8.09 -2.32 -7.04
N VAL A 156 8.98 -3.18 -7.56
CA VAL A 156 8.78 -3.84 -8.87
C VAL A 156 7.67 -4.88 -8.74
N ALA A 157 7.70 -5.70 -7.69
CA ALA A 157 6.64 -6.67 -7.42
C ALA A 157 5.27 -6.00 -7.20
N SER A 158 5.22 -4.78 -6.65
CA SER A 158 3.99 -3.98 -6.51
C SER A 158 3.42 -3.61 -7.87
N CYS A 159 4.28 -3.24 -8.82
CA CYS A 159 3.87 -2.96 -10.20
C CYS A 159 3.35 -4.22 -10.91
N GLU A 160 3.97 -5.39 -10.69
CA GLU A 160 3.52 -6.67 -11.25
C GLU A 160 2.18 -7.12 -10.64
N MET A 161 2.04 -7.02 -9.31
CA MET A 161 0.81 -7.32 -8.60
C MET A 161 -0.33 -6.38 -9.00
N LEU A 162 -0.03 -5.11 -9.26
CA LEU A 162 -1.01 -4.13 -9.78
C LEU A 162 -1.55 -4.54 -11.15
N GLU A 163 -0.67 -4.94 -12.09
CA GLU A 163 -1.12 -5.42 -13.39
C GLU A 163 -1.92 -6.73 -13.27
N HIS A 164 -1.48 -7.64 -12.40
CA HIS A 164 -2.22 -8.86 -12.11
C HIS A 164 -3.61 -8.57 -11.54
N LEU A 165 -3.72 -7.62 -10.61
CA LEU A 165 -4.98 -7.17 -10.01
C LEU A 165 -5.95 -6.68 -11.08
N PHE A 166 -5.54 -5.78 -11.97
CA PHE A 166 -6.43 -5.30 -13.04
C PHE A 166 -6.79 -6.40 -14.04
N LYS A 167 -5.86 -7.30 -14.36
CA LYS A 167 -6.13 -8.45 -15.24
C LYS A 167 -7.17 -9.40 -14.65
N LYS A 168 -7.14 -9.65 -13.33
CA LYS A 168 -8.09 -10.53 -12.62
C LYS A 168 -9.42 -9.87 -12.31
N ASN A 169 -9.47 -8.55 -12.31
CA ASN A 169 -10.64 -7.76 -11.94
C ASN A 169 -11.03 -6.81 -13.08
N PRO A 170 -11.47 -7.33 -14.25
CA PRO A 170 -11.72 -6.52 -15.46
C PRO A 170 -12.86 -5.50 -15.34
N HIS A 171 -13.64 -5.56 -14.25
CA HIS A 171 -14.65 -4.56 -13.92
C HIS A 171 -14.02 -3.24 -13.46
N ILE A 172 -12.80 -3.27 -12.91
CA ILE A 172 -12.04 -2.09 -12.51
C ILE A 172 -11.35 -1.50 -13.75
N LYS A 173 -11.93 -0.42 -14.29
CA LYS A 173 -11.48 0.17 -15.55
C LYS A 173 -10.47 1.29 -15.30
N VAL A 174 -9.21 1.03 -15.64
CA VAL A 174 -8.11 2.00 -15.67
C VAL A 174 -7.41 1.89 -17.03
N LYS A 175 -7.09 3.00 -17.68
CA LYS A 175 -6.46 2.98 -19.02
C LYS A 175 -5.01 2.52 -18.93
N ARG A 176 -4.45 2.05 -20.05
CA ARG A 176 -3.08 1.51 -20.08
C ARG A 176 -2.02 2.56 -19.74
N ASP A 177 -2.18 3.77 -20.25
CA ASP A 177 -1.33 4.93 -19.97
C ASP A 177 -1.41 5.38 -18.50
N GLU A 178 -2.61 5.35 -17.92
CA GLU A 178 -2.84 5.59 -16.49
C GLU A 178 -2.13 4.53 -15.62
N ILE A 179 -2.19 3.23 -15.98
CA ILE A 179 -1.46 2.16 -15.29
C ILE A 179 0.05 2.38 -15.33
N GLU A 180 0.62 2.74 -16.48
CA GLU A 180 2.05 3.03 -16.60
C GLU A 180 2.46 4.26 -15.79
N PHE A 181 1.59 5.27 -15.73
CA PHE A 181 1.81 6.43 -14.86
C PHE A 181 1.82 6.02 -13.38
N ILE A 182 0.82 5.25 -12.92
CA ILE A 182 0.72 4.73 -11.54
C ILE A 182 1.99 3.95 -11.17
N LYS A 183 2.43 3.01 -12.02
CA LYS A 183 3.67 2.24 -11.77
C LYS A 183 4.90 3.15 -11.70
N GLY A 184 4.94 4.22 -12.50
CA GLY A 184 5.98 5.23 -12.41
C GLY A 184 5.98 5.99 -11.07
N LEU A 185 4.79 6.30 -10.53
CA LEU A 185 4.65 6.93 -9.20
C LEU A 185 5.11 6.00 -8.07
N ILE A 186 4.76 4.71 -8.14
CA ILE A 186 5.18 3.69 -7.17
C ILE A 186 6.72 3.55 -7.14
N THR A 187 7.34 3.54 -8.31
CA THR A 187 8.81 3.39 -8.45
C THR A 187 9.58 4.70 -8.32
N GLY A 188 8.89 5.83 -8.12
CA GLY A 188 9.48 7.17 -7.98
C GLY A 188 10.12 7.72 -9.25
N LYS A 189 9.87 7.12 -10.43
CA LYS A 189 10.45 7.55 -11.71
C LYS A 189 9.54 7.19 -12.89
N PRO A 190 9.51 8.01 -13.96
CA PRO A 190 8.77 7.66 -15.16
C PRO A 190 9.24 6.33 -15.75
N ILE A 191 8.30 5.45 -16.07
CA ILE A 191 8.60 4.22 -16.82
C ILE A 191 8.87 4.61 -18.26
N LYS A 192 10.05 4.23 -18.76
CA LYS A 192 10.40 4.44 -20.17
C LYS A 192 9.70 3.35 -20.99
N THR A 193 8.68 3.72 -21.76
CA THR A 193 8.09 2.80 -22.74
C THR A 193 9.08 2.49 -23.86
N GLU A 194 8.90 1.35 -24.57
CA GLU A 194 9.73 1.02 -25.73
C GLU A 194 9.67 2.09 -26.81
N GLU A 195 8.51 2.71 -27.04
CA GLU A 195 8.35 3.86 -27.93
C GLU A 195 9.22 5.06 -27.53
N GLN A 196 9.40 5.32 -26.22
CA GLN A 196 10.29 6.37 -25.74
C GLN A 196 11.78 6.00 -25.83
N LYS A 197 12.13 4.69 -25.83
CA LYS A 197 13.48 4.22 -26.15
C LYS A 197 13.78 4.41 -27.65
N PHE A 198 12.84 4.02 -28.52
CA PHE A 198 12.94 4.21 -29.98
C PHE A 198 12.96 5.69 -30.40
N GLU A 199 12.16 6.55 -29.75
CA GLU A 199 12.23 8.00 -30.00
C GLU A 199 13.57 8.60 -29.55
N LYS A 200 14.20 8.08 -28.49
CA LYS A 200 15.52 8.55 -28.06
C LYS A 200 16.61 8.24 -29.09
N GLU A 201 16.49 7.11 -29.78
CA GLU A 201 17.38 6.71 -30.88
C GLU A 201 17.11 7.53 -32.15
N LYS A 202 15.85 7.82 -32.50
CA LYS A 202 15.50 8.72 -33.62
C LYS A 202 15.84 10.19 -33.37
N ASN A 203 15.81 10.66 -32.11
CA ASN A 203 16.11 12.05 -31.74
C ASN A 203 17.60 12.43 -31.77
N VAL A 204 18.50 11.49 -32.09
CA VAL A 204 19.89 11.81 -32.45
C VAL A 204 19.97 12.51 -33.82
N LEU A 205 18.91 12.42 -34.65
CA LEU A 205 18.92 12.87 -36.05
C LEU A 205 18.01 14.07 -36.38
N ILE A 206 17.33 14.72 -35.41
CA ILE A 206 16.46 15.87 -35.71
C ILE A 206 16.85 17.11 -34.91
N THR A 207 17.42 18.08 -35.64
CA THR A 207 17.73 19.45 -35.23
C THR A 207 16.45 20.29 -35.18
N GLY A 208 16.14 20.85 -34.00
CA GLY A 208 15.00 21.73 -33.80
C GLY A 208 14.89 22.18 -32.34
N GLU A 209 15.52 23.32 -32.01
CA GLU A 209 15.67 23.83 -30.63
C GLU A 209 14.34 24.23 -29.96
N SER A 210 13.32 24.64 -30.73
CA SER A 210 12.01 25.03 -30.19
C SER A 210 11.21 23.85 -29.63
N LYS A 211 11.12 22.72 -30.34
CA LYS A 211 10.38 21.52 -29.88
C LYS A 211 11.05 20.83 -28.69
N LYS A 212 12.39 20.91 -28.59
CA LYS A 212 13.14 20.41 -27.41
C LYS A 212 12.82 21.23 -26.15
N THR A 213 12.63 22.54 -26.28
CA THR A 213 12.36 23.45 -25.16
C THR A 213 10.95 23.26 -24.60
N GLU A 214 9.93 23.14 -25.47
CA GLU A 214 8.55 22.84 -25.04
C GLU A 214 8.40 21.46 -24.38
N LYS A 215 8.97 20.39 -24.98
CA LYS A 215 8.94 19.04 -24.36
C LYS A 215 9.70 19.00 -23.02
N LYS A 216 10.81 19.74 -22.89
CA LYS A 216 11.55 19.87 -21.62
C LYS A 216 10.74 20.61 -20.56
N ASN A 217 9.97 21.63 -20.97
CA ASN A 217 9.09 22.39 -20.09
C ASN A 217 7.88 21.56 -19.64
N LEU A 218 7.24 20.80 -20.53
CA LEU A 218 6.14 19.89 -20.17
C LEU A 218 6.60 18.76 -19.24
N ARG A 219 7.79 18.19 -19.49
CA ARG A 219 8.39 17.17 -18.63
C ARG A 219 8.75 17.71 -17.25
N ARG A 220 9.22 18.96 -17.15
CA ARG A 220 9.43 19.66 -15.88
C ARG A 220 8.12 19.92 -15.14
N LYS A 221 7.05 20.31 -15.86
CA LYS A 221 5.73 20.56 -15.27
C LYS A 221 5.15 19.35 -14.54
N LYS A 222 5.51 18.11 -14.91
CA LYS A 222 4.98 16.88 -14.29
C LYS A 222 5.97 16.14 -13.37
N GLN A 223 7.16 16.68 -13.08
CA GLN A 223 8.14 15.98 -12.23
C GLN A 223 7.65 15.83 -10.78
N PHE A 224 6.94 16.82 -10.25
CA PHE A 224 6.48 16.84 -8.86
C PHE A 224 5.57 15.65 -8.50
N PHE A 225 4.86 15.06 -9.46
CA PHE A 225 4.01 13.88 -9.22
C PHE A 225 4.82 12.71 -8.63
N TYR A 226 6.01 12.48 -9.17
CA TYR A 226 6.94 11.44 -8.72
C TYR A 226 7.62 11.75 -7.38
N GLN A 227 7.23 12.85 -6.72
CA GLN A 227 7.71 13.22 -5.38
C GLN A 227 6.62 13.03 -4.32
N ILE A 228 5.40 12.61 -4.69
CA ILE A 228 4.28 12.45 -3.76
C ILE A 228 4.34 11.10 -3.06
N VAL A 229 4.35 9.99 -3.82
CA VAL A 229 4.22 8.63 -3.27
C VAL A 229 5.58 8.03 -2.92
N ASN A 230 6.55 8.10 -3.83
CA ASN A 230 7.92 7.62 -3.61
C ASN A 230 8.93 8.66 -4.12
N ASN A 231 9.51 9.43 -3.22
CA ASN A 231 10.41 10.53 -3.57
C ASN A 231 11.88 10.10 -3.47
N ALA A 232 12.42 9.59 -4.57
CA ALA A 232 13.81 9.15 -4.63
C ALA A 232 14.85 10.27 -4.46
N ASP A 233 14.50 11.53 -4.77
CA ASP A 233 15.43 12.67 -4.72
C ASP A 233 15.77 13.07 -3.27
N TYR A 234 14.75 13.12 -2.41
CA TYR A 234 14.86 13.71 -1.07
C TYR A 234 14.39 12.79 0.06
N ASN A 235 13.76 11.65 -0.26
CA ASN A 235 13.13 10.74 0.71
C ASN A 235 12.07 11.42 1.58
N ILE A 236 11.25 12.27 0.94
CA ILE A 236 10.13 12.99 1.58
C ILE A 236 8.89 12.77 0.74
N ASP A 237 8.03 11.87 1.21
CA ASP A 237 6.83 11.42 0.51
C ASP A 237 5.76 11.01 1.54
N VAL A 238 4.54 10.81 1.05
CA VAL A 238 3.38 10.52 1.91
C VAL A 238 3.40 9.12 2.52
N ASP A 239 4.13 8.17 1.90
CA ASP A 239 4.45 6.87 2.49
C ASP A 239 5.14 7.06 3.84
N LYS A 240 6.22 7.84 3.85
CA LYS A 240 6.96 8.18 5.09
C LYS A 240 6.09 8.90 6.11
N TRP A 241 5.16 9.73 5.65
CA TRP A 241 4.28 10.45 6.55
C TRP A 241 3.32 9.52 7.28
N ASP A 242 2.75 8.54 6.58
CA ASP A 242 1.89 7.55 7.20
C ASP A 242 2.66 6.68 8.18
N TYR A 243 3.71 5.96 7.74
CA TYR A 243 4.33 4.96 8.62
C TYR A 243 4.98 5.62 9.85
N LEU A 244 5.59 6.80 9.71
CA LEU A 244 6.18 7.48 10.88
C LEU A 244 5.12 7.89 11.90
N ALA A 245 3.93 8.30 11.45
CA ALA A 245 2.81 8.62 12.34
C ALA A 245 2.22 7.35 12.96
N ARG A 246 1.95 6.35 12.12
CA ARG A 246 1.34 5.07 12.48
C ARG A 246 2.19 4.27 13.45
N ASP A 247 3.47 4.09 13.13
CA ASP A 247 4.39 3.30 13.95
C ASP A 247 4.64 3.98 15.28
N SER A 248 4.87 5.30 15.30
CA SER A 248 5.06 6.04 16.55
C SER A 248 3.84 5.92 17.46
N HIS A 249 2.63 6.04 16.89
CA HIS A 249 1.38 5.95 17.64
C HIS A 249 1.16 4.54 18.21
N LEU A 250 1.22 3.51 17.36
CA LEU A 250 0.89 2.14 17.74
C LEU A 250 1.96 1.51 18.66
N LEU A 251 3.23 1.90 18.50
CA LEU A 251 4.30 1.45 19.39
C LEU A 251 4.36 2.25 20.70
N GLY A 252 3.70 3.41 20.78
CA GLY A 252 3.82 4.33 21.89
C GLY A 252 5.21 4.96 22.02
N ILE A 253 5.95 5.12 20.90
CA ILE A 253 7.35 5.57 20.89
C ILE A 253 7.47 7.01 20.40
N GLY A 254 7.44 7.91 21.37
CA GLY A 254 7.57 9.35 21.15
C GLY A 254 6.45 9.92 20.28
N THR A 255 6.51 11.23 20.06
CA THR A 255 5.62 11.90 19.11
C THR A 255 6.23 11.84 17.71
N SER A 256 5.40 11.56 16.70
CA SER A 256 5.80 11.74 15.31
C SER A 256 5.91 13.24 14.98
N PHE A 257 5.95 13.57 13.69
CA PHE A 257 6.01 14.94 13.19
C PHE A 257 4.65 15.40 12.63
N ASP A 258 4.47 16.72 12.57
CA ASP A 258 3.27 17.36 12.03
C ASP A 258 3.31 17.42 10.50
N HIS A 259 2.89 16.33 9.86
CA HIS A 259 2.78 16.22 8.40
C HIS A 259 1.67 17.12 7.83
N GLU A 260 0.61 17.41 8.58
CA GLU A 260 -0.48 18.31 8.15
C GLU A 260 0.04 19.74 7.91
N ARG A 261 0.91 20.24 8.80
CA ARG A 261 1.57 21.52 8.60
C ARG A 261 2.50 21.50 7.39
N MET A 262 3.25 20.41 7.17
CA MET A 262 4.12 20.28 6.01
C MET A 262 3.32 20.31 4.71
N LEU A 263 2.23 19.55 4.63
CA LEU A 263 1.29 19.55 3.51
C LEU A 263 0.78 20.97 3.23
N LYS A 264 0.21 21.64 4.24
CA LYS A 264 -0.35 23.00 4.09
C LYS A 264 0.67 24.06 3.65
N MET A 265 1.95 23.84 3.96
CA MET A 265 3.06 24.74 3.66
C MET A 265 3.83 24.34 2.39
N SER A 266 3.30 23.37 1.62
CA SER A 266 3.88 22.91 0.36
C SER A 266 3.30 23.65 -0.85
N LYS A 267 4.12 23.80 -1.90
CA LYS A 267 3.77 24.35 -3.21
C LYS A 267 4.72 23.79 -4.28
N VAL A 268 4.27 23.65 -5.52
CA VAL A 268 5.17 23.32 -6.63
C VAL A 268 5.90 24.57 -7.12
N ILE A 269 7.23 24.52 -7.19
CA ILE A 269 8.10 25.56 -7.78
C ILE A 269 9.09 24.85 -8.71
N ASP A 270 9.22 25.34 -9.95
CA ASP A 270 10.11 24.76 -10.98
C ASP A 270 9.95 23.24 -11.18
N GLY A 271 8.71 22.75 -11.08
CA GLY A 271 8.39 21.34 -11.26
C GLY A 271 8.70 20.44 -10.08
N LYS A 272 9.04 21.00 -8.91
CA LYS A 272 9.34 20.25 -7.68
C LYS A 272 8.42 20.69 -6.55
N ILE A 273 8.11 19.76 -5.64
CA ILE A 273 7.45 20.07 -4.38
C ILE A 273 8.45 20.83 -3.48
N CYS A 274 8.11 22.07 -3.17
CA CYS A 274 8.86 22.93 -2.27
C CYS A 274 8.02 23.24 -1.03
N TYR A 275 8.70 23.57 0.06
CA TYR A 275 8.08 23.85 1.35
C TYR A 275 8.55 25.19 1.88
N ARG A 276 7.71 25.85 2.68
CA ARG A 276 8.04 27.14 3.28
C ARG A 276 9.23 27.01 4.24
N ASP A 277 10.20 27.91 4.15
CA ASP A 277 11.39 28.00 5.04
C ASP A 277 11.11 27.72 6.54
N LYS A 278 10.03 28.29 7.08
CA LYS A 278 9.62 28.11 8.49
C LYS A 278 9.20 26.67 8.87
N THR A 279 9.15 25.73 7.93
CA THR A 279 8.93 24.29 8.20
C THR A 279 10.23 23.51 8.38
N LEU A 280 11.39 24.17 8.39
CA LEU A 280 12.68 23.51 8.62
C LEU A 280 12.67 22.60 9.86
N LYS A 281 12.09 23.06 10.97
CA LYS A 281 11.96 22.25 12.19
C LYS A 281 11.11 20.99 11.96
N ASN A 282 10.04 21.06 11.17
CA ASN A 282 9.20 19.90 10.86
C ASN A 282 10.00 18.80 10.15
N PHE A 283 10.92 19.17 9.25
CA PHE A 283 11.81 18.20 8.61
C PHE A 283 12.80 17.58 9.60
N TYR A 284 13.39 18.37 10.49
CA TYR A 284 14.22 17.83 11.57
C TYR A 284 13.43 16.84 12.43
N ASP A 285 12.21 17.19 12.84
CA ASP A 285 11.34 16.32 13.64
C ASP A 285 10.99 15.02 12.87
N MET A 286 10.75 15.10 11.55
CA MET A 286 10.50 13.94 10.69
C MET A 286 11.69 12.98 10.64
N PHE A 287 12.88 13.49 10.28
CA PHE A 287 14.09 12.67 10.20
C PHE A 287 14.53 12.15 11.57
N TYR A 288 14.32 12.92 12.64
CA TYR A 288 14.58 12.47 14.01
C TYR A 288 13.61 11.36 14.44
N SER A 289 12.32 11.46 14.09
CA SER A 289 11.34 10.40 14.33
C SER A 289 11.73 9.11 13.60
N ARG A 290 12.14 9.23 12.33
CA ARG A 290 12.67 8.10 11.55
C ARG A 290 13.89 7.48 12.22
N TYR A 291 14.89 8.30 12.58
CA TYR A 291 16.09 7.82 13.27
C TYR A 291 15.74 7.07 14.55
N ARG A 292 14.82 7.62 15.37
CA ARG A 292 14.38 7.02 16.63
C ARG A 292 13.73 5.65 16.39
N LEU A 293 12.79 5.54 15.45
CA LEU A 293 12.13 4.28 15.12
C LEU A 293 13.11 3.23 14.59
N HIS A 294 14.03 3.63 13.70
CA HIS A 294 15.09 2.72 13.23
C HIS A 294 15.95 2.21 14.38
N ASN A 295 16.46 3.11 15.22
CA ASN A 295 17.40 2.75 16.27
C ASN A 295 16.75 1.94 17.41
N THR A 296 15.53 2.30 17.80
CA THR A 296 14.84 1.64 18.91
C THR A 296 14.12 0.37 18.47
N VAL A 297 13.44 0.39 17.33
CA VAL A 297 12.47 -0.64 16.94
C VAL A 297 13.02 -1.52 15.84
N TYR A 298 13.20 -0.96 14.64
CA TYR A 298 13.48 -1.76 13.44
C TYR A 298 14.84 -2.48 13.53
N GLN A 299 15.82 -1.85 14.18
CA GLN A 299 17.17 -2.40 14.40
C GLN A 299 17.36 -2.98 15.80
N HIS A 300 16.28 -3.24 16.54
CA HIS A 300 16.39 -3.85 17.85
C HIS A 300 17.12 -5.20 17.76
N LYS A 301 18.14 -5.40 18.61
CA LYS A 301 19.04 -6.58 18.56
C LYS A 301 18.30 -7.93 18.52
N THR A 302 17.20 -8.05 19.28
CA THR A 302 16.38 -9.26 19.28
C THR A 302 15.66 -9.43 17.96
N VAL A 303 15.10 -8.36 17.37
CA VAL A 303 14.47 -8.42 16.05
C VAL A 303 15.47 -8.86 14.98
N LEU A 304 16.68 -8.31 15.00
CA LEU A 304 17.74 -8.70 14.06
C LEU A 304 18.15 -10.18 14.21
N LEU A 305 18.18 -10.69 15.44
CA LEU A 305 18.40 -12.13 15.68
C LEU A 305 17.26 -12.97 15.10
N LEU A 306 16.00 -12.56 15.33
CA LEU A 306 14.82 -13.24 14.79
C LEU A 306 14.83 -13.25 13.26
N ASN A 307 15.18 -12.14 12.61
CA ASN A 307 15.30 -12.05 11.16
C ASN A 307 16.31 -13.07 10.60
N LYS A 308 17.47 -13.24 11.26
CA LYS A 308 18.47 -14.24 10.88
C LYS A 308 17.97 -15.67 11.06
N LEU A 309 17.23 -15.95 12.13
CA LEU A 309 16.64 -17.27 12.37
C LEU A 309 15.57 -17.60 11.32
N LEU A 310 14.69 -16.64 11.03
CA LEU A 310 13.70 -16.74 9.95
C LEU A 310 14.38 -17.03 8.61
N GLY A 311 15.44 -16.29 8.26
CA GLY A 311 16.20 -16.52 7.04
C GLY A 311 16.73 -17.95 6.94
N LYS A 312 17.28 -18.51 8.02
CA LYS A 312 17.72 -19.91 8.04
C LYS A 312 16.57 -20.90 7.89
N ALA A 313 15.42 -20.63 8.53
CA ALA A 313 14.24 -21.48 8.44
C ALA A 313 13.63 -21.47 7.03
N LEU A 314 13.48 -20.29 6.40
CA LEU A 314 12.98 -20.16 5.03
C LEU A 314 13.91 -20.84 4.03
N LYS A 315 15.24 -20.60 4.12
CA LYS A 315 16.22 -21.25 3.24
C LYS A 315 16.18 -22.78 3.33
N SER A 316 16.08 -23.31 4.54
CA SER A 316 15.98 -24.75 4.77
C SER A 316 14.62 -25.33 4.33
N ALA A 317 13.54 -24.55 4.40
CA ALA A 317 12.21 -24.99 3.97
C ALA A 317 12.00 -24.87 2.44
N ASP A 318 12.75 -24.01 1.77
CA ASP A 318 12.62 -23.73 0.34
C ASP A 318 12.85 -24.97 -0.54
N GLU A 319 13.73 -25.89 -0.13
CA GLU A 319 14.00 -27.14 -0.85
C GLU A 319 12.72 -27.95 -1.10
N HIS A 320 11.76 -27.89 -0.18
CA HIS A 320 10.48 -28.59 -0.27
C HIS A 320 9.32 -27.68 -0.66
N LEU A 321 9.20 -26.51 -0.03
CA LEU A 321 8.02 -25.64 -0.17
C LEU A 321 8.13 -24.66 -1.34
N LYS A 322 9.30 -24.58 -1.99
CA LYS A 322 9.59 -23.69 -3.13
C LYS A 322 9.17 -22.24 -2.85
N ILE A 323 9.46 -21.79 -1.63
CA ILE A 323 9.08 -20.49 -1.07
C ILE A 323 9.52 -19.35 -1.98
N PHE A 324 10.79 -19.33 -2.39
CA PHE A 324 11.35 -18.21 -3.15
C PHE A 324 10.83 -18.15 -4.59
N LYS A 325 10.31 -19.25 -5.16
CA LYS A 325 9.69 -19.24 -6.49
C LYS A 325 8.29 -18.63 -6.49
N ARG A 326 7.61 -18.57 -5.33
CA ARG A 326 6.23 -18.05 -5.24
C ARG A 326 6.13 -16.57 -5.62
N VAL A 327 7.23 -15.80 -5.53
CA VAL A 327 7.25 -14.39 -5.94
C VAL A 327 7.30 -14.19 -7.46
N GLU A 328 7.57 -15.24 -8.23
CA GLU A 328 7.67 -15.19 -9.70
C GLU A 328 6.29 -15.37 -10.37
N ASN A 329 5.28 -15.83 -9.61
CA ASN A 329 3.93 -16.05 -10.09
C ASN A 329 2.93 -15.25 -9.23
N MET A 330 2.35 -14.19 -9.79
CA MET A 330 1.41 -13.33 -9.06
C MET A 330 0.15 -14.04 -8.56
N GLU A 331 -0.26 -15.15 -9.17
CA GLU A 331 -1.37 -15.97 -8.65
C GLU A 331 -1.00 -16.62 -7.31
N GLU A 332 0.18 -17.22 -7.23
CA GLU A 332 0.70 -17.83 -6.00
C GLU A 332 1.07 -16.75 -4.99
N PHE A 333 1.70 -15.67 -5.46
CA PHE A 333 2.11 -14.54 -4.64
C PHE A 333 0.90 -13.88 -3.94
N THR A 334 -0.28 -13.88 -4.57
CA THR A 334 -1.54 -13.39 -3.98
C THR A 334 -1.89 -14.08 -2.65
N TYR A 335 -1.46 -15.33 -2.44
CA TYR A 335 -1.70 -16.07 -1.20
C TYR A 335 -0.45 -16.23 -0.33
N PHE A 336 0.69 -15.68 -0.77
CA PHE A 336 1.94 -15.78 -0.06
C PHE A 336 2.05 -14.70 1.02
N THR A 337 1.73 -15.05 2.26
CA THR A 337 1.63 -14.11 3.41
C THR A 337 2.43 -14.61 4.62
N ASP A 338 2.37 -13.91 5.76
CA ASP A 338 3.06 -14.31 6.99
C ASP A 338 2.68 -15.73 7.46
N SER A 339 1.55 -16.27 6.95
CA SER A 339 1.09 -17.65 7.16
C SER A 339 2.10 -18.75 6.80
N ILE A 340 3.19 -18.40 6.10
CA ILE A 340 4.28 -19.32 5.78
C ILE A 340 4.93 -19.93 7.04
N LEU A 341 4.91 -19.22 8.17
CA LEU A 341 5.40 -19.79 9.44
C LEU A 341 4.53 -20.95 9.89
N GLU A 342 3.20 -20.79 9.89
CA GLU A 342 2.25 -21.84 10.22
C GLU A 342 2.32 -22.99 9.20
N GLU A 343 2.55 -22.69 7.92
CA GLU A 343 2.78 -23.71 6.89
C GLU A 343 4.00 -24.57 7.24
N ILE A 344 5.15 -23.96 7.58
CA ILE A 344 6.34 -24.70 8.00
C ILE A 344 6.06 -25.51 9.27
N LEU A 345 5.45 -24.91 10.30
CA LEU A 345 5.21 -25.55 11.59
C LEU A 345 4.15 -26.68 11.56
N LYS A 346 3.25 -26.70 10.58
CA LYS A 346 2.26 -27.77 10.42
C LYS A 346 2.84 -29.02 9.77
N ASN A 347 4.01 -28.94 9.14
CA ASN A 347 4.63 -30.05 8.42
C ASN A 347 5.52 -30.96 9.31
N LYS A 348 5.14 -31.16 10.59
CA LYS A 348 5.90 -31.88 11.65
C LYS A 348 6.37 -33.30 11.34
N GLY A 349 5.86 -33.90 10.28
CA GLY A 349 6.24 -35.24 9.82
C GLY A 349 7.36 -35.25 8.77
N ASN A 350 7.69 -34.11 8.17
CA ASN A 350 8.65 -34.07 7.07
C ASN A 350 10.08 -33.94 7.59
N GLN A 351 10.87 -35.01 7.43
CA GLN A 351 12.25 -35.10 7.92
C GLN A 351 13.14 -33.95 7.42
N SER A 352 12.89 -33.43 6.20
CA SER A 352 13.64 -32.31 5.63
C SER A 352 13.23 -30.94 6.19
N LEU A 353 12.06 -30.82 6.82
CA LEU A 353 11.58 -29.59 7.44
C LEU A 353 11.84 -29.52 8.95
N LYS A 354 12.21 -30.64 9.60
CA LYS A 354 12.54 -30.70 11.04
C LYS A 354 13.61 -29.68 11.44
N ASP A 355 14.57 -29.43 10.56
CA ASP A 355 15.63 -28.45 10.78
C ASP A 355 15.12 -27.01 10.75
N SER A 356 14.14 -26.70 9.90
CA SER A 356 13.45 -25.40 9.90
C SER A 356 12.56 -25.26 11.14
N GLU A 357 11.83 -26.31 11.46
CA GLU A 357 10.96 -26.38 12.63
C GLU A 357 11.73 -26.20 13.93
N LYS A 358 12.90 -26.83 14.10
CA LYS A 358 13.73 -26.64 15.29
C LYS A 358 14.15 -25.18 15.44
N LYS A 359 14.59 -24.56 14.35
CA LYS A 359 14.99 -23.14 14.32
C LYS A 359 13.82 -22.19 14.65
N LEU A 360 12.59 -22.57 14.29
CA LEU A 360 11.35 -21.87 14.65
C LEU A 360 10.75 -22.34 15.99
N GLY A 361 11.11 -23.50 16.51
CA GLY A 361 10.63 -24.02 17.78
C GLY A 361 11.27 -23.28 18.95
N ASP A 362 12.54 -22.91 18.78
CA ASP A 362 13.27 -22.00 19.67
C ASP A 362 12.64 -20.59 19.71
N TYR A 363 11.77 -20.25 18.75
CA TYR A 363 11.02 -19.00 18.66
C TYR A 363 9.74 -18.97 19.52
N ASN A 364 9.07 -20.12 19.63
CA ASN A 364 7.85 -20.30 20.43
C ASN A 364 8.16 -20.60 21.90
N GLN A 365 9.43 -20.76 22.26
CA GLN A 365 9.88 -20.65 23.65
C GLN A 365 9.81 -19.16 23.99
N PRO A 366 8.98 -18.73 24.97
CA PRO A 366 8.93 -17.34 25.36
C PRO A 366 10.32 -16.93 25.82
N VAL A 367 11.00 -16.11 25.00
CA VAL A 367 12.21 -15.40 25.46
C VAL A 367 11.75 -14.17 26.22
N PHE A 368 10.96 -14.40 27.29
CA PHE A 368 10.74 -13.56 28.47
C PHE A 368 10.06 -14.40 29.56
#